data_AF-A0A845HR60-F1
#
_entry.id   AF-A0A845HR60-F1
#
_cell.length_a   1.000
_cell.length_b   1.000
_cell.length_c   1.000
_cell.angle_alpha   90.00
_cell.angle_beta   90.00
_cell.angle_gamma   90.00
#
_symmetry.space_group_name_H-M   'P 1'
#
loop_
_entity.id
_entity.type
_entity.pdbx_description
1 polymer ?
#
loop_
_entity_poly.entity_id
_entity_poly.type
_entity_poly.pdbx_seq_one_letter_code
_entity_poly.pdbx_strand_id
1 'polypeptide(L)' 'MIPSPPPPAQPPAGAGHDSLTGLPNRQLFTHTLARQLPAAWPRASALLRIDLDGFRAVNGLRGHVAGDAVLR' A
#
# COMPACT_ATOMS: atom_id res chain seq x y z
N MET A 1 -4.78 11.32 32.48
CA MET A 1 -5.66 10.72 31.46
C MET A 1 -5.38 11.44 30.15
N ILE A 2 -4.46 10.92 29.32
CA ILE A 2 -4.10 11.57 28.05
C ILE A 2 -5.09 11.05 26.99
N PRO A 3 -5.83 11.92 26.28
CA PRO A 3 -6.76 11.48 25.26
C PRO A 3 -6.00 10.73 24.15
N SER A 4 -6.58 9.62 23.68
CA SER A 4 -6.07 8.93 22.50
C SER A 4 -6.07 9.89 21.31
N PRO A 5 -5.00 9.94 20.50
CA PRO A 5 -4.97 10.81 19.34
C PRO A 5 -6.14 10.48 18.41
N PRO A 6 -6.77 11.48 17.77
CA PRO A 6 -7.84 11.23 16.81
C PRO A 6 -7.31 10.33 15.70
N PRO A 7 -8.14 9.39 15.19
CA PRO A 7 -7.72 8.56 14.07
C PRO A 7 -7.36 9.47 12.89
N PRO A 8 -6.31 9.14 12.12
CA PRO A 8 -5.95 9.93 10.95
C PRO A 8 -7.17 10.08 10.02
N ALA A 9 -7.28 11.22 9.34
CA ALA A 9 -8.38 11.45 8.39
C ALA A 9 -8.44 10.32 7.36
N GLN A 10 -9.64 9.79 7.10
CA GLN A 10 -9.83 8.78 6.06
C GLN A 10 -9.61 9.43 4.69
N PRO A 11 -8.83 8.80 3.79
CA PRO A 11 -8.71 9.30 2.42
C PRO A 11 -10.09 9.31 1.74
N PRO A 12 -10.37 10.28 0.85
CA PRO A 12 -11.66 10.35 0.18
C PRO A 12 -11.97 9.06 -0.58
N ALA A 13 -13.25 8.70 -0.66
CA ALA A 13 -13.72 7.50 -1.35
C ALA A 13 -13.25 7.52 -2.82
N GLY A 14 -12.40 6.57 -3.21
CA GLY A 14 -11.75 6.50 -4.53
C GLY A 14 -10.26 6.88 -4.55
N ALA A 15 -9.74 7.55 -3.51
CA ALA A 15 -8.34 7.98 -3.43
C ALA A 15 -7.43 7.03 -2.61
N GLY A 16 -7.93 5.86 -2.25
CA GLY A 16 -7.21 4.89 -1.40
C GLY A 16 -6.60 3.70 -2.15
N HIS A 17 -6.96 3.49 -3.42
CA HIS A 17 -6.47 2.37 -4.23
C HIS A 17 -5.65 2.88 -5.40
N ASP A 18 -4.64 2.09 -5.78
CA ASP A 18 -3.86 2.30 -6.98
C ASP A 18 -4.73 1.97 -8.20
N SER A 19 -4.76 2.87 -9.19
CA SER A 19 -5.67 2.74 -10.34
C SER A 19 -5.26 1.66 -11.33
N LEU A 20 -4.00 1.23 -11.29
CA LEU A 20 -3.46 0.20 -12.18
C LEU A 20 -3.75 -1.20 -11.64
N THR A 21 -3.52 -1.42 -10.35
CA THR A 21 -3.58 -2.74 -9.70
C THR A 21 -4.84 -2.97 -8.88
N GLY A 22 -5.57 -1.89 -8.52
CA GLY A 22 -6.69 -1.95 -7.59
C GLY A 22 -6.31 -2.23 -6.14
N LEU A 23 -5.02 -2.38 -5.82
CA LEU A 23 -4.53 -2.61 -4.46
C LEU A 23 -4.54 -1.32 -3.63
N PRO A 24 -4.52 -1.40 -2.28
CA PRO A 24 -4.36 -0.23 -1.43
C PRO A 24 -3.10 0.54 -1.82
N ASN A 25 -3.26 1.82 -2.14
CA ASN A 25 -2.12 2.68 -2.43
C ASN A 25 -1.32 2.94 -1.15
N ARG A 26 -0.14 3.56 -1.31
CA ARG A 26 0.76 3.84 -0.19
C ARG A 26 0.10 4.62 0.95
N GLN A 27 -0.79 5.55 0.63
CA GLN A 27 -1.49 6.36 1.64
C GLN A 27 -2.46 5.50 2.46
N LEU A 28 -3.31 4.70 1.82
CA LEU A 28 -4.24 3.81 2.51
C LEU A 28 -3.51 2.72 3.30
N PHE A 29 -2.45 2.13 2.74
CA PHE A 29 -1.61 1.15 3.42
C PHE A 29 -1.00 1.73 4.71
N THR A 30 -0.36 2.91 4.63
CA THR A 30 0.28 3.55 5.79
C THR A 30 -0.74 3.93 6.87
N HIS A 31 -1.89 4.46 6.45
CA HIS A 31 -3.01 4.74 7.35
C HIS A 31 -3.51 3.48 8.07
N THR A 32 -3.64 2.37 7.33
CA THR A 32 -4.09 1.09 7.88
C THR A 32 -3.07 0.54 8.88
N LEU A 33 -1.78 0.57 8.57
CA LEU A 33 -0.73 0.16 9.50
C LEU A 33 -0.76 0.98 10.80
N ALA A 34 -0.88 2.30 10.71
CA ALA A 34 -0.93 3.18 11.88
C ALA A 34 -2.12 2.86 12.81
N ARG A 35 -3.24 2.40 12.25
CA ARG A 35 -4.42 1.99 13.02
C ARG A 35 -4.33 0.57 13.58
N GLN A 36 -3.74 -0.36 12.84
CA GLN A 36 -3.75 -1.79 13.19
C GLN A 36 -2.59 -2.19 14.12
N LEU A 37 -1.42 -1.55 13.99
CA LEU A 37 -0.24 -1.89 14.81
C LEU A 37 -0.47 -1.71 16.32
N PRO A 38 -1.11 -0.64 16.82
CA PRO A 38 -1.38 -0.51 18.26
C PRO A 38 -2.34 -1.58 18.80
N ALA A 39 -3.27 -2.05 17.97
CA ALA A 39 -4.24 -3.09 18.32
C ALA A 39 -3.67 -4.52 18.21
N ALA A 40 -2.45 -4.68 17.70
CA ALA A 40 -1.84 -5.98 17.54
C ALA A 40 -1.53 -6.65 18.89
N TRP A 41 -1.24 -5.90 19.95
CA TRP A 41 -0.93 -6.48 21.26
C TRP A 41 -2.10 -7.30 21.86
N PRO A 42 -1.85 -8.49 22.45
CA PRO A 42 -0.56 -9.14 22.69
C PRO A 42 -0.06 -10.02 21.52
N ARG A 43 -0.77 -10.04 20.38
CA ARG A 43 -0.37 -10.80 19.20
C ARG A 43 0.80 -10.10 18.47
N ALA A 44 1.61 -10.90 17.79
CA ALA A 44 2.64 -10.39 16.90
C ALA A 44 2.04 -10.02 15.54
N SER A 45 2.61 -9.02 14.88
CA SER A 45 2.33 -8.67 13.49
C SER A 45 3.62 -8.76 12.67
N ALA A 46 3.49 -9.14 11.41
CA ALA A 46 4.60 -9.22 10.46
C ALA A 46 4.31 -8.35 9.23
N LEU A 47 5.37 -7.85 8.59
CA LEU A 47 5.29 -7.11 7.34
C LEU A 47 6.16 -7.79 6.28
N LEU A 48 5.56 -8.10 5.14
CA LEU A 48 6.25 -8.61 3.95
C LEU A 48 6.30 -7.51 2.89
N ARG A 49 7.49 -7.27 2.34
CA ARG A 49 7.70 -6.38 1.20
C ARG A 49 8.21 -7.20 0.02
N ILE A 50 7.54 -7.07 -1.12
CA ILE A 50 7.86 -7.77 -2.36
C ILE A 50 8.25 -6.73 -3.40
N ASP A 51 9.20 -7.06 -4.27
CA ASP A 51 9.60 -6.25 -5.42
C ASP A 51 9.67 -7.13 -6.68
N LEU A 52 9.59 -6.52 -7.85
CA LEU A 52 9.64 -7.22 -9.14
C LEU A 52 11.05 -7.12 -9.75
N ASP A 53 11.77 -8.23 -9.76
CA ASP A 53 13.09 -8.32 -10.36
C ASP A 53 13.04 -8.05 -11.87
N GLY A 54 13.96 -7.23 -12.37
CA GLY A 54 14.07 -6.96 -13.81
C GLY A 54 12.97 -6.08 -14.41
N PHE A 55 12.06 -5.51 -13.60
CA PHE A 55 10.92 -4.72 -14.10
C PHE A 55 11.33 -3.52 -14.97
N ARG A 56 12.47 -2.89 -14.67
CA ARG A 56 13.03 -1.81 -15.51
C ARG A 56 13.34 -2.27 -16.94
N ALA A 57 13.82 -3.51 -17.13
CA ALA A 57 14.12 -4.05 -18.45
C ALA A 57 12.84 -4.33 -19.24
N VAL A 58 11.77 -4.79 -18.58
CA VAL A 58 10.45 -4.92 -19.21
C VAL A 58 9.98 -3.56 -19.75
N ASN A 59 10.02 -2.52 -18.92
CA ASN A 59 9.65 -1.16 -19.35
C ASN A 59 10.55 -0.64 -20.47
N GLY A 60 11.86 -0.86 -20.38
CA GLY A 60 12.83 -0.36 -21.36
C GLY A 60 12.74 -1.06 -22.72
N LEU A 61 12.44 -2.36 -22.76
CA LEU A 61 12.43 -3.16 -23.99
C LEU A 61 11.05 -3.26 -24.63
N ARG A 62 9.98 -3.18 -23.82
CA ARG A 62 8.59 -3.44 -24.27
C ARG A 62 7.64 -2.28 -24.02
N GLY A 63 8.14 -1.17 -23.48
CA GLY A 63 7.36 0.02 -23.17
C GLY A 63 6.55 -0.10 -21.89
N HIS A 64 6.05 1.05 -21.42
CA HIS A 64 5.32 1.15 -20.15
C HIS A 64 4.02 0.35 -20.14
N VAL A 65 3.30 0.25 -21.27
CA VAL A 65 2.06 -0.55 -21.36
C VAL A 65 2.32 -2.04 -21.05
N ALA A 66 3.49 -2.56 -21.44
CA ALA A 66 3.87 -3.93 -21.11
C ALA A 66 4.21 -4.09 -19.62
N GLY A 67 4.82 -3.07 -19.00
CA GLY A 67 5.00 -3.03 -17.55
C GLY A 67 3.68 -2.98 -16.79
N ASP A 68 2.73 -2.17 -17.25
CA ASP A 68 1.38 -2.08 -16.69
C ASP A 68 0.66 -3.42 -16.75
N ALA A 69 0.82 -4.18 -17.84
CA ALA A 69 0.26 -5.51 -17.99
C ALA A 69 0.88 -6.55 -17.03
N VAL A 70 2.13 -6.36 -16.60
CA VAL A 70 2.79 -7.22 -15.59
C VAL A 70 2.30 -6.90 -14.17
N LEU A 71 1.86 -5.65 -13.92
CA LEU A 71 1.40 -5.20 -12.61
C LEU A 71 -0.09 -5.50 -12.34
N ARG A 72 -0.90 -5.69 -13.39
CA ARG A 72 -2.33 -6.06 -13.29
C ARG A 72 -2.52 -7.52 -12.91
#